data_AF-A0A4S2KDS9-F1
#
_entry.id   AF-A0A4S2KDS9-F1
#
_cell.length_a   1.000
_cell.length_b   1.000
_cell.length_c   1.000
_cell.angle_alpha   90.00
_cell.angle_beta   90.00
_cell.angle_gamma   90.00
#
_symmetry.space_group_name_H-M   'P 1'
#
loop_
_entity.id
_entity.type
_entity.pdbx_description
1 polymer ?
#
loop_
_entity_poly.entity_id
_entity_poly.type
_entity_poly.pdbx_seq_one_letter_code
_entity_poly.pdbx_strand_id
1 'polypeptide(L)'
;MDSAVTELATCLQNTLSQDQSERKKAEAYLKSVEGQPSYSLCLLGIVLNESLPMPTRLAAAITFKNFVKGYWKADLGTMDRISEADRDSVRNQILGALLSVTGALQPQLSEAIGAIWQEDFPDKWPNLIPELVERMVQLGADLNMVRGVLQTAHTLFKRYRHECAGNDLFREMKTVIGQFGAPMTELAKSLLALVIGEQRLTEGRPLVPVFQCLLLVCKIFLSLNCQDLPEFFEDNIADWMLIFRSLLQLDASVVQLVDSAAESLTGSEGSALVEQVKSQVCDITSLYASKYEAEFAPYLPGFVTDVWEMLVNTGGQSKFDMLIGNAIEFLSSVIARPQHRHLFESPEALQSLCEKVILPNMHFRALDEELFADNPEEYLRLDLEGSDIHTRRRSACNLVHVLCEAFEGPVVANFSTYIQHLLAEYANSPDGSAWPSKDAALLLVTSVAARGKTEKADCMRYAITFRGLLPLTTLVELINLSPQLLTATAPVVHSYAAALIDKLLAMKRPGTLADPLITKDQIADPQLLIDRLLAILLIPDSTENVYVVRGESKETEQVSTRRFTIL
;
A
#
# COMPACT_ATOMS: atom_id res chain seq x y z
N MET A 1 40.34 -2.85 22.67
CA MET A 1 39.05 -3.11 22.01
C MET A 1 38.76 -4.61 21.98
N ASP A 2 39.64 -5.41 21.39
CA ASP A 2 39.42 -6.82 21.05
C ASP A 2 38.92 -7.73 22.20
N SER A 3 39.44 -7.59 23.44
CA SER A 3 38.92 -8.35 24.60
C SER A 3 37.44 -8.05 24.85
N ALA A 4 37.09 -6.77 24.95
CA ALA A 4 35.70 -6.34 25.19
C ALA A 4 34.77 -6.72 24.04
N VAL A 5 35.23 -6.64 22.79
CA VAL A 5 34.50 -7.11 21.59
C VAL A 5 34.25 -8.62 21.67
N THR A 6 35.24 -9.40 22.11
CA THR A 6 35.12 -10.86 22.26
C THR A 6 34.16 -11.23 23.40
N GLU A 7 34.29 -10.61 24.57
CA GLU A 7 33.42 -10.80 25.73
C GLU A 7 31.95 -10.43 25.41
N LEU A 8 31.73 -9.32 24.72
CA LEU A 8 30.41 -8.91 24.23
C LEU A 8 29.84 -9.88 23.19
N ALA A 9 30.66 -10.38 22.25
CA ALA A 9 30.22 -11.36 21.26
C ALA A 9 29.79 -12.70 21.91
N THR A 10 30.55 -13.19 22.90
CA THR A 10 30.16 -14.36 23.70
C THR A 10 28.88 -14.09 24.51
N CYS A 11 28.74 -12.91 25.10
CA CYS A 11 27.52 -12.54 25.81
C CYS A 11 26.28 -12.53 24.89
N LEU A 12 26.41 -11.96 23.68
CA LEU A 12 25.37 -11.96 22.65
C LEU A 12 25.06 -13.35 22.09
N GLN A 13 26.01 -14.30 22.11
CA GLN A 13 25.71 -15.71 21.83
C GLN A 13 24.85 -16.32 22.94
N ASN A 14 25.14 -16.00 24.20
CA ASN A 14 24.39 -16.52 25.35
C ASN A 14 22.94 -15.97 25.43
N THR A 15 22.63 -14.80 24.87
CA THR A 15 21.23 -14.33 24.73
C THR A 15 20.40 -15.18 23.76
N LEU A 16 21.05 -16.00 22.92
CA LEU A 16 20.43 -16.93 21.98
C LEU A 16 20.37 -18.38 22.52
N SER A 17 20.84 -18.64 23.74
CA SER A 17 20.80 -19.97 24.36
C SER A 17 19.36 -20.45 24.59
N GLN A 18 19.16 -21.77 24.52
CA GLN A 18 17.88 -22.38 24.89
C GLN A 18 17.61 -22.28 26.39
N ASP A 19 18.64 -22.22 27.24
CA ASP A 19 18.50 -22.05 28.69
C ASP A 19 18.04 -20.63 29.04
N GLN A 20 16.91 -20.53 29.76
CA GLN A 20 16.38 -19.28 30.28
C GLN A 20 17.31 -18.63 31.32
N SER A 21 18.07 -19.43 32.07
CA SER A 21 19.03 -18.98 33.08
C SER A 21 20.22 -18.25 32.44
N GLU A 22 20.77 -18.81 31.36
CA GLU A 22 21.87 -18.20 30.61
C GLU A 22 21.43 -16.91 29.92
N ARG A 23 20.27 -16.92 29.24
CA ARG A 23 19.72 -15.71 28.60
C ARG A 23 19.53 -14.56 29.58
N LYS A 24 18.89 -14.80 30.74
CA LYS A 24 18.70 -13.76 31.77
C LYS A 24 20.02 -13.21 32.32
N LYS A 25 21.05 -14.05 32.49
CA LYS A 25 22.39 -13.60 32.91
C LYS A 25 23.05 -12.74 31.84
N ALA A 26 22.95 -13.13 30.57
CA ALA A 26 23.49 -12.39 29.44
C ALA A 26 22.81 -11.02 29.26
N GLU A 27 21.47 -10.98 29.30
CA GLU A 27 20.70 -9.72 29.25
C GLU A 27 21.04 -8.78 30.42
N ALA A 28 21.21 -9.32 31.64
CA ALA A 28 21.60 -8.54 32.81
C ALA A 28 23.04 -7.99 32.69
N TYR A 29 23.96 -8.75 32.11
CA TYR A 29 25.33 -8.29 31.83
C TYR A 29 25.35 -7.22 30.74
N LEU A 30 24.64 -7.39 29.63
CA LEU A 30 24.55 -6.36 28.58
C LEU A 30 24.08 -5.02 29.17
N LYS A 31 23.05 -5.04 30.04
CA LYS A 31 22.56 -3.85 30.74
C LYS A 31 23.55 -3.22 31.72
N SER A 32 24.47 -4.00 32.32
CA SER A 32 25.48 -3.44 33.22
C SER A 32 26.66 -2.81 32.49
N VAL A 33 26.92 -3.21 31.24
CA VAL A 33 27.99 -2.65 30.39
C VAL A 33 27.53 -1.55 29.42
N GLU A 34 26.22 -1.29 29.30
CA GLU A 34 25.64 -0.18 28.51
C GLU A 34 26.27 1.20 28.79
N GLY A 35 26.77 1.44 30.01
CA GLY A 35 27.40 2.70 30.40
C GLY A 35 28.92 2.77 30.20
N GLN A 36 29.54 1.76 29.58
CA GLN A 36 30.98 1.75 29.32
C GLN A 36 31.32 2.56 28.05
N PRO A 37 32.41 3.34 28.04
CA PRO A 37 32.88 4.03 26.84
C PRO A 37 33.04 3.08 25.65
N SER A 38 32.69 3.55 24.46
CA SER A 38 32.77 2.79 23.20
C SER A 38 31.95 1.48 23.14
N TYR A 39 30.97 1.29 24.04
CA TYR A 39 30.01 0.18 23.95
C TYR A 39 29.30 0.13 22.57
N SER A 40 28.86 1.28 22.06
CA SER A 40 28.26 1.42 20.73
C SER A 40 29.21 1.01 19.60
N LEU A 41 30.49 1.38 19.67
CA LEU A 41 31.51 1.03 18.69
C LEU A 41 31.88 -0.46 18.74
N CYS A 42 31.95 -1.05 19.94
CA CYS A 42 32.14 -2.48 20.10
C CYS A 42 30.99 -3.28 19.47
N LEU A 43 29.73 -2.87 19.68
CA LEU A 43 28.58 -3.49 19.02
C LEU A 43 28.66 -3.35 17.49
N LEU A 44 29.01 -2.16 16.97
CA LEU A 44 29.16 -1.95 15.53
C LEU A 44 30.27 -2.84 14.94
N GLY A 45 31.40 -2.97 15.64
CA GLY A 45 32.48 -3.90 15.27
C GLY A 45 32.04 -5.37 15.22
N ILE A 46 31.16 -5.81 16.14
CA ILE A 46 30.56 -7.15 16.12
C ILE A 46 29.63 -7.34 14.90
N VAL A 47 28.83 -6.32 14.55
CA VAL A 47 27.96 -6.35 13.35
C VAL A 47 28.79 -6.51 12.07
N LEU A 48 29.95 -5.86 12.00
CA LEU A 48 30.84 -5.88 10.84
C LEU A 48 31.77 -7.09 10.77
N ASN A 49 31.96 -7.83 11.87
CA ASN A 49 32.85 -8.99 11.88
C ASN A 49 32.22 -10.21 11.18
N GLU A 50 32.58 -10.42 9.92
CA GLU A 50 32.10 -11.56 9.12
C GLU A 50 32.52 -12.93 9.64
N SER A 51 33.53 -13.01 10.53
CA SER A 51 33.93 -14.26 11.18
C SER A 51 32.92 -14.76 12.21
N LEU A 52 31.96 -13.92 12.62
CA LEU A 52 30.95 -14.26 13.63
C LEU A 52 29.66 -14.79 12.99
N PRO A 53 28.95 -15.75 13.64
CA PRO A 53 27.69 -16.26 13.14
C PRO A 53 26.64 -15.15 12.92
N MET A 54 25.88 -15.26 11.83
CA MET A 54 24.81 -14.30 11.50
C MET A 54 23.82 -14.03 12.66
N PRO A 55 23.39 -15.03 13.46
CA PRO A 55 22.53 -14.75 14.63
C PRO A 55 23.18 -13.82 15.66
N THR A 56 24.49 -13.96 15.91
CA THR A 56 25.25 -13.09 16.82
C THR A 56 25.38 -11.67 16.26
N ARG A 57 25.67 -11.54 14.96
CA ARG A 57 25.74 -10.24 14.26
C ARG A 57 24.38 -9.53 14.28
N LEU A 58 23.28 -10.27 14.12
CA LEU A 58 21.92 -9.74 14.18
C LEU A 58 21.53 -9.32 15.60
N ALA A 59 21.87 -10.12 16.61
CA ALA A 59 21.69 -9.74 18.01
C ALA A 59 22.44 -8.44 18.34
N ALA A 60 23.71 -8.31 17.89
CA ALA A 60 24.49 -7.08 18.04
C ALA A 60 23.81 -5.87 17.37
N ALA A 61 23.29 -6.03 16.15
CA ALA A 61 22.62 -4.96 15.41
C ALA A 61 21.30 -4.51 16.09
N ILE A 62 20.53 -5.45 16.63
CA ILE A 62 19.31 -5.16 17.40
C ILE A 62 19.66 -4.45 18.72
N THR A 63 20.67 -4.92 19.45
CA THR A 63 21.13 -4.27 20.69
C THR A 63 21.65 -2.85 20.41
N PHE A 64 22.45 -2.67 19.36
CA PHE A 64 22.95 -1.37 18.93
C PHE A 64 21.81 -0.40 18.59
N LYS A 65 20.84 -0.85 17.78
CA LYS A 65 19.65 -0.06 17.45
C LYS A 65 18.89 0.38 18.69
N ASN A 66 18.63 -0.54 19.61
CA ASN A 66 17.86 -0.26 20.83
C ASN A 66 18.63 0.69 21.77
N PHE A 67 19.96 0.55 21.85
CA PHE A 67 20.83 1.44 22.61
C PHE A 67 20.83 2.87 22.05
N VAL A 68 20.96 3.02 20.72
CA VAL A 68 20.84 4.32 20.04
C VAL A 68 19.45 4.92 20.28
N LYS A 69 18.37 4.18 20.02
CA LYS A 69 16.99 4.68 20.22
C LYS A 69 16.69 5.07 21.67
N GLY A 70 17.32 4.43 22.66
CA GLY A 70 17.10 4.69 24.08
C GLY A 70 17.94 5.82 24.68
N TYR A 71 19.15 6.07 24.15
CA TYR A 71 20.14 6.94 24.81
C TYR A 71 20.88 7.93 23.89
N TRP A 72 20.54 8.02 22.60
CA TRP A 72 21.18 9.01 21.73
C TRP A 72 20.86 10.44 22.15
N LYS A 73 19.58 10.69 22.46
CA LYS A 73 19.09 11.93 23.05
C LYS A 73 19.44 11.99 24.54
N ALA A 74 20.17 13.04 24.93
CA ALA A 74 20.41 13.35 26.33
C ALA A 74 19.23 14.16 26.91
N ASP A 75 18.20 13.47 27.39
CA ASP A 75 17.06 14.14 28.05
C ASP A 75 17.48 14.75 29.39
N LEU A 76 17.00 15.98 29.66
CA LEU A 76 17.27 16.74 30.88
C LEU A 76 16.90 15.93 32.15
N GLY A 77 17.90 15.45 32.87
CA GLY A 77 17.75 14.66 34.09
C GLY A 77 18.11 13.16 33.94
N THR A 78 18.39 12.70 32.72
CA THR A 78 18.98 11.37 32.48
C THR A 78 20.51 11.44 32.52
N MET A 79 21.17 10.34 32.93
CA MET A 79 22.62 10.21 32.76
C MET A 79 22.90 9.90 31.28
N ASP A 80 23.70 10.76 30.64
CA ASP A 80 24.17 10.51 29.28
C ASP A 80 25.05 9.25 29.24
N ARG A 81 24.64 8.26 28.45
CA ARG A 81 25.32 6.96 28.32
C ARG A 81 26.22 6.88 27.10
N ILE A 82 26.17 7.86 26.19
CA ILE A 82 26.96 7.86 24.96
C ILE A 82 27.85 9.08 24.99
N SER A 83 29.16 8.89 25.11
CA SER A 83 30.08 10.05 25.11
C SER A 83 30.01 10.81 23.78
N GLU A 84 30.28 12.11 23.78
CA GLU A 84 30.29 12.91 22.54
C GLU A 84 31.29 12.35 21.51
N ALA A 85 32.46 11.87 21.97
CA ALA A 85 33.45 11.19 21.14
C ALA A 85 32.94 9.85 20.55
N ASP A 86 32.14 9.09 21.30
CA ASP A 86 31.48 7.89 20.76
C ASP A 86 30.36 8.27 19.77
N ARG A 87 29.62 9.37 19.98
CA ARG A 87 28.64 9.89 19.02
C ARG A 87 29.31 10.28 17.69
N ASP A 88 30.40 11.04 17.74
CA ASP A 88 31.21 11.37 16.55
C ASP A 88 31.73 10.12 15.84
N SER A 89 32.30 9.19 16.59
CA SER A 89 32.85 7.94 16.04
C SER A 89 31.78 7.08 15.38
N VAL A 90 30.57 7.02 15.94
CA VAL A 90 29.41 6.34 15.33
C VAL A 90 28.97 7.07 14.06
N ARG A 91 28.79 8.40 14.09
CA ARG A 91 28.42 9.20 12.91
C ARG A 91 29.36 8.96 11.73
N ASN A 92 30.68 8.90 11.99
CA ASN A 92 31.71 8.68 10.97
C ASN A 92 31.82 7.24 10.45
N GLN A 93 31.23 6.24 11.12
CA GLN A 93 31.34 4.83 10.76
C GLN A 93 30.04 4.20 10.28
N ILE A 94 28.88 4.68 10.75
CA ILE A 94 27.60 3.99 10.59
C ILE A 94 27.11 3.92 9.14
N LEU A 95 27.45 4.90 8.29
CA LEU A 95 27.12 4.87 6.86
C LEU A 95 27.94 3.82 6.11
N GLY A 96 29.27 3.82 6.30
CA GLY A 96 30.14 2.77 5.75
C GLY A 96 29.73 1.39 6.25
N ALA A 97 29.34 1.28 7.53
CA ALA A 97 28.82 0.05 8.11
C ALA A 97 27.54 -0.43 7.40
N LEU A 98 26.55 0.46 7.22
CA LEU A 98 25.30 0.14 6.52
C LEU A 98 25.54 -0.30 5.07
N LEU A 99 26.43 0.37 4.34
CA LEU A 99 26.75 0.03 2.95
C LEU A 99 27.52 -1.29 2.81
N SER A 100 28.23 -1.72 3.87
CA SER A 100 28.97 -2.98 3.88
C SER A 100 28.12 -4.23 4.25
N VAL A 101 26.90 -4.04 4.78
CA VAL A 101 26.04 -5.17 5.20
C VAL A 101 24.82 -5.35 4.30
N THR A 102 24.35 -6.60 4.21
CA THR A 102 23.17 -6.97 3.42
C THR A 102 22.18 -7.81 4.26
N GLY A 103 20.97 -8.04 3.72
CA GLY A 103 19.96 -8.88 4.36
C GLY A 103 19.48 -8.31 5.71
N ALA A 104 19.29 -9.18 6.70
CA ALA A 104 18.63 -8.86 7.97
C ALA A 104 19.34 -7.78 8.83
N LEU A 105 20.63 -7.51 8.58
CA LEU A 105 21.40 -6.48 9.31
C LEU A 105 21.06 -5.06 8.83
N GLN A 106 20.80 -4.89 7.54
CA GLN A 106 20.62 -3.58 6.89
C GLN A 106 19.42 -2.80 7.46
N PRO A 107 18.22 -3.39 7.70
CA PRO A 107 17.11 -2.69 8.36
C PRO A 107 17.43 -2.22 9.79
N GLN A 108 18.19 -3.00 10.56
CA GLN A 108 18.50 -2.67 11.96
C GLN A 108 19.41 -1.44 12.04
N LEU A 109 20.45 -1.39 11.20
CA LEU A 109 21.31 -0.22 11.08
C LEU A 109 20.57 0.99 10.48
N SER A 110 19.67 0.78 9.52
CA SER A 110 18.84 1.86 8.94
C SER A 110 17.93 2.52 9.99
N GLU A 111 17.29 1.72 10.85
CA GLU A 111 16.50 2.25 11.98
C GLU A 111 17.37 3.00 13.01
N ALA A 112 18.63 2.59 13.20
CA ALA A 112 19.56 3.30 14.10
C ALA A 112 19.97 4.65 13.51
N ILE A 113 20.32 4.71 12.22
CA ILE A 113 20.62 5.97 11.52
C ILE A 113 19.40 6.90 11.54
N GLY A 114 18.18 6.38 11.35
CA GLY A 114 16.95 7.18 11.46
C GLY A 114 16.77 7.86 12.83
N ALA A 115 17.16 7.19 13.92
CA ALA A 115 17.12 7.77 15.26
C ALA A 115 18.23 8.82 15.50
N ILE A 116 19.44 8.61 14.95
CA ILE A 116 20.52 9.60 15.00
C ILE A 116 20.14 10.84 14.17
N TRP A 117 19.60 10.62 12.96
CA TRP A 117 19.12 11.67 12.06
C TRP A 117 18.15 12.61 12.80
N GLN A 118 17.14 12.06 13.48
CA GLN A 118 16.09 12.83 14.15
C GLN A 118 16.60 13.84 15.21
N GLU A 119 17.75 13.59 15.83
CA GLU A 119 18.29 14.42 16.92
C GLU A 119 19.52 15.25 16.53
N ASP A 120 20.21 14.88 15.44
CA ASP A 120 21.48 15.48 15.03
C ASP A 120 21.51 16.10 13.62
N PHE A 121 20.62 15.72 12.70
CA PHE A 121 20.57 16.32 11.37
C PHE A 121 19.63 17.54 11.34
N PRO A 122 19.94 18.63 10.62
CA PRO A 122 21.17 18.91 9.87
C PRO A 122 22.32 19.47 10.71
N ASP A 123 22.05 20.02 11.90
CA ASP A 123 22.96 20.97 12.57
C ASP A 123 24.25 20.33 13.13
N LYS A 124 24.18 19.10 13.65
CA LYS A 124 25.33 18.38 14.24
C LYS A 124 25.90 17.30 13.30
N TRP A 125 25.17 16.89 12.27
CA TRP A 125 25.63 15.91 11.28
C TRP A 125 25.54 16.41 9.82
N PRO A 126 26.14 17.59 9.49
CA PRO A 126 25.98 18.22 8.18
C PRO A 126 26.59 17.43 7.01
N ASN A 127 27.59 16.57 7.28
CA ASN A 127 28.30 15.81 6.25
C ASN A 127 27.57 14.55 5.76
N LEU A 128 26.41 14.21 6.36
CA LEU A 128 25.63 13.00 6.05
C LEU A 128 25.20 12.91 4.58
N ILE A 129 24.59 13.97 4.04
CA ILE A 129 24.19 13.99 2.62
C ILE A 129 25.40 14.14 1.69
N PRO A 130 26.40 15.00 1.96
CA PRO A 130 27.64 15.02 1.20
C PRO A 130 28.33 13.65 1.08
N GLU A 131 28.42 12.86 2.17
CA GLU A 131 29.01 11.51 2.09
C GLU A 131 28.13 10.58 1.22
N LEU A 132 26.81 10.59 1.38
CA LEU A 132 25.93 9.80 0.50
C LEU A 132 26.10 10.17 -0.98
N VAL A 133 26.22 11.46 -1.30
CA VAL A 133 26.48 11.94 -2.68
C VAL A 133 27.87 11.52 -3.16
N GLU A 134 28.91 11.65 -2.34
CA GLU A 134 30.27 11.22 -2.68
C GLU A 134 30.31 9.72 -3.00
N ARG A 135 29.69 8.88 -2.16
CA ARG A 135 29.55 7.43 -2.41
C ARG A 135 28.77 7.16 -3.69
N MET A 136 27.68 7.88 -3.96
CA MET A 136 26.88 7.73 -5.17
C MET A 136 27.68 8.05 -6.44
N VAL A 137 28.53 9.08 -6.41
CA VAL A 137 29.36 9.51 -7.55
C VAL A 137 30.59 8.62 -7.74
N GLN A 138 31.34 8.32 -6.67
CA GLN A 138 32.54 7.48 -6.74
C GLN A 138 32.24 6.05 -7.19
N LEU A 139 31.04 5.56 -6.89
CA LEU A 139 30.62 4.18 -7.16
C LEU A 139 29.77 4.06 -8.43
N GLY A 140 29.75 5.08 -9.31
CA GLY A 140 28.96 5.10 -10.55
C GLY A 140 29.24 3.94 -11.54
N ALA A 141 30.28 3.14 -11.32
CA ALA A 141 30.57 1.90 -12.06
C ALA A 141 29.97 0.62 -11.42
N ASP A 142 29.64 0.62 -10.11
CA ASP A 142 28.99 -0.51 -9.42
C ASP A 142 27.57 -0.12 -8.96
N LEU A 143 26.61 -0.46 -9.82
CA LEU A 143 25.18 -0.23 -9.59
C LEU A 143 24.65 -0.89 -8.32
N ASN A 144 25.29 -1.94 -7.78
CA ASN A 144 24.85 -2.56 -6.51
C ASN A 144 25.18 -1.67 -5.32
N MET A 145 26.34 -1.00 -5.35
CA MET A 145 26.70 -0.04 -4.30
C MET A 145 25.88 1.24 -4.42
N VAL A 146 25.65 1.74 -5.64
CA VAL A 146 24.73 2.87 -5.90
C VAL A 146 23.32 2.55 -5.37
N ARG A 147 22.81 1.34 -5.64
CA ARG A 147 21.54 0.86 -5.06
C ARG A 147 21.56 0.86 -3.53
N GLY A 148 22.66 0.46 -2.88
CA GLY A 148 22.80 0.50 -1.42
C GLY A 148 22.71 1.91 -0.85
N VAL A 149 23.35 2.88 -1.51
CA VAL A 149 23.28 4.31 -1.16
C VAL A 149 21.84 4.83 -1.35
N LEU A 150 21.21 4.55 -2.49
CA LEU A 150 19.83 4.95 -2.77
C LEU A 150 18.82 4.30 -1.80
N GLN A 151 19.04 3.05 -1.39
CA GLN A 151 18.19 2.36 -0.41
C GLN A 151 18.29 3.02 0.96
N THR A 152 19.49 3.48 1.34
CA THR A 152 19.74 4.27 2.55
C THR A 152 18.99 5.60 2.49
N ALA A 153 19.22 6.38 1.43
CA ALA A 153 18.57 7.66 1.19
C ALA A 153 17.04 7.56 1.18
N HIS A 154 16.48 6.58 0.47
CA HIS A 154 15.04 6.29 0.49
C HIS A 154 14.51 5.99 1.89
N THR A 155 15.24 5.20 2.69
CA THR A 155 14.81 4.81 4.04
C THR A 155 14.79 5.99 5.01
N LEU A 156 15.65 6.98 4.81
CA LEU A 156 15.66 8.23 5.55
C LEU A 156 14.54 9.15 5.05
N PHE A 157 14.49 9.47 3.75
CA PHE A 157 13.57 10.48 3.21
C PHE A 157 12.10 10.05 3.19
N LYS A 158 11.79 8.75 3.17
CA LYS A 158 10.38 8.29 3.21
C LYS A 158 9.60 8.77 4.44
N ARG A 159 10.29 9.14 5.53
CA ARG A 159 9.68 9.69 6.74
C ARG A 159 8.90 10.98 6.46
N TYR A 160 9.35 11.78 5.50
CA TYR A 160 8.69 13.02 5.08
C TYR A 160 7.26 12.79 4.56
N ARG A 161 6.90 11.57 4.15
CA ARG A 161 5.53 11.20 3.75
C ARG A 161 4.54 11.09 4.93
N HIS A 162 5.04 11.02 6.17
CA HIS A 162 4.25 10.75 7.37
C HIS A 162 4.47 11.77 8.49
N GLU A 163 5.52 12.58 8.43
CA GLU A 163 5.77 13.67 9.36
C GLU A 163 4.88 14.90 9.06
N CYS A 164 4.50 15.64 10.10
CA CYS A 164 3.67 16.84 9.95
C CYS A 164 4.50 18.00 9.40
N ALA A 165 3.93 18.75 8.44
CA ALA A 165 4.53 19.97 7.92
C ALA A 165 4.85 20.99 9.03
N GLY A 166 6.06 21.57 8.99
CA GLY A 166 6.54 22.53 9.98
C GLY A 166 7.88 23.13 9.58
N ASN A 167 8.23 24.28 10.17
CA ASN A 167 9.41 25.06 9.77
C ASN A 167 10.72 24.26 9.85
N ASP A 168 10.89 23.44 10.89
CA ASP A 168 12.10 22.63 11.07
C ASP A 168 12.20 21.53 10.00
N LEU A 169 11.07 20.89 9.65
CA LEU A 169 11.00 19.91 8.56
C LEU A 169 11.34 20.57 7.21
N PHE A 170 10.78 21.74 6.90
CA PHE A 170 11.10 22.46 5.66
C PHE A 170 12.56 22.93 5.61
N ARG A 171 13.13 23.38 6.73
CA ARG A 171 14.55 23.74 6.84
C ARG A 171 15.45 22.53 6.57
N GLU A 172 15.08 21.37 7.10
CA GLU A 172 15.78 20.12 6.86
C GLU A 172 15.67 19.68 5.39
N MET A 173 14.45 19.59 4.85
CA MET A 173 14.20 19.22 3.46
C MET A 173 14.95 20.15 2.50
N LYS A 174 14.96 21.47 2.74
CA LYS A 174 15.73 22.42 1.92
C LYS A 174 17.23 22.11 1.92
N THR A 175 17.79 21.72 3.06
CA THR A 175 19.19 21.28 3.16
C THR A 175 19.44 20.01 2.35
N VAL A 176 18.58 19.00 2.50
CA VAL A 176 18.66 17.74 1.74
C VAL A 176 18.54 17.96 0.24
N ILE A 177 17.55 18.73 -0.21
CA ILE A 177 17.27 18.96 -1.62
C ILE A 177 18.40 19.76 -2.26
N GLY A 178 18.92 20.80 -1.58
CA GLY A 178 20.04 21.59 -2.08
C GLY A 178 21.36 20.82 -2.23
N GLN A 179 21.51 19.69 -1.52
CA GLN A 179 22.71 18.84 -1.59
C GLN A 179 22.51 17.56 -2.44
N PHE A 180 21.30 16.99 -2.47
CA PHE A 180 21.01 15.70 -3.11
C PHE A 180 20.26 15.83 -4.45
N GLY A 181 19.53 16.92 -4.68
CA GLY A 181 18.64 17.09 -5.84
C GLY A 181 19.35 16.99 -7.19
N ALA A 182 20.40 17.79 -7.40
CA ALA A 182 21.17 17.77 -8.65
C ALA A 182 21.92 16.44 -8.87
N PRO A 183 22.68 15.89 -7.90
CA PRO A 183 23.31 14.56 -8.05
C PRO A 183 22.32 13.44 -8.37
N MET A 184 21.13 13.45 -7.75
CA MET A 184 20.09 12.46 -8.04
C MET A 184 19.52 12.63 -9.46
N THR A 185 19.35 13.87 -9.93
CA THR A 185 18.83 14.17 -11.28
C THR A 185 19.79 13.70 -12.37
N GLU A 186 21.09 13.96 -12.21
CA GLU A 186 22.11 13.50 -13.16
C GLU A 186 22.30 11.98 -13.13
N LEU A 187 22.15 11.34 -11.96
CA LEU A 187 22.07 9.88 -11.89
C LEU A 187 20.83 9.35 -12.62
N ALA A 188 19.66 9.97 -12.46
CA ALA A 188 18.43 9.57 -13.13
C ALA A 188 18.56 9.61 -14.67
N LYS A 189 19.13 10.71 -15.20
CA LYS A 189 19.46 10.86 -16.63
C LYS A 189 20.44 9.79 -17.10
N SER A 190 21.50 9.53 -16.33
CA SER A 190 22.52 8.53 -16.66
C SER A 190 21.95 7.11 -16.67
N LEU A 191 21.13 6.75 -15.68
CA LEU A 191 20.44 5.45 -15.63
C LEU A 191 19.46 5.30 -16.80
N LEU A 192 18.71 6.34 -17.16
CA LEU A 192 17.79 6.31 -18.30
C LEU A 192 18.54 6.17 -19.63
N ALA A 193 19.70 6.80 -19.79
CA ALA A 193 20.55 6.64 -20.97
C ALA A 193 21.06 5.20 -21.16
N LEU A 194 21.24 4.43 -20.08
CA LEU A 194 21.55 2.99 -20.13
C LEU A 194 20.34 2.12 -20.52
N VAL A 195 19.11 2.65 -20.50
CA VAL A 195 17.89 1.93 -20.91
C VAL A 195 17.49 2.28 -22.34
N ILE A 196 17.44 3.57 -22.70
CA ILE A 196 16.90 4.05 -23.99
C ILE A 196 17.88 4.89 -24.83
N GLY A 197 19.06 5.23 -24.31
CA GLY A 197 20.02 6.09 -24.98
C GLY A 197 20.89 5.39 -26.05
N GLU A 198 21.89 6.12 -26.55
CA GLU A 198 22.89 5.57 -27.48
C GLU A 198 23.72 4.45 -26.85
N GLN A 199 23.94 4.51 -25.52
CA GLN A 199 24.68 3.53 -24.73
C GLN A 199 23.76 2.48 -24.08
N ARG A 200 22.56 2.25 -24.63
CA ARG A 200 21.59 1.30 -24.04
C ARG A 200 22.15 -0.11 -23.90
N LEU A 201 21.85 -0.73 -22.77
CA LEU A 201 22.19 -2.12 -22.48
C LEU A 201 21.25 -3.07 -23.24
N THR A 202 21.82 -4.06 -23.92
CA THR A 202 21.06 -5.06 -24.70
C THR A 202 20.83 -6.39 -23.96
N GLU A 203 21.35 -6.51 -22.74
CA GLU A 203 21.24 -7.70 -21.90
C GLU A 203 20.39 -7.44 -20.65
N GLY A 204 19.51 -8.37 -20.28
CA GLY A 204 18.61 -8.21 -19.13
C GLY A 204 19.31 -8.16 -17.77
N ARG A 205 20.39 -8.95 -17.57
CA ARG A 205 21.10 -9.02 -16.28
C ARG A 205 21.64 -7.66 -15.79
N PRO A 206 22.39 -6.87 -16.59
CA PRO A 206 22.85 -5.55 -16.15
C PRO A 206 21.72 -4.51 -16.06
N LEU A 207 20.58 -4.70 -16.75
CA LEU A 207 19.41 -3.84 -16.60
C LEU A 207 18.71 -4.00 -15.24
N VAL A 208 18.76 -5.18 -14.60
CA VAL A 208 18.08 -5.39 -13.30
C VAL A 208 18.58 -4.42 -12.20
N PRO A 209 19.90 -4.24 -11.96
CA PRO A 209 20.40 -3.19 -11.07
C PRO A 209 20.03 -1.75 -11.50
N VAL A 210 19.98 -1.46 -12.81
CA VAL A 210 19.55 -0.14 -13.32
C VAL A 210 18.11 0.15 -12.92
N PHE A 211 17.19 -0.78 -13.14
CA PHE A 211 15.78 -0.62 -12.76
C PHE A 211 15.57 -0.61 -11.23
N GLN A 212 16.38 -1.35 -10.46
CA GLN A 212 16.37 -1.24 -8.99
C GLN A 212 16.80 0.17 -8.52
N CYS A 213 17.78 0.78 -9.18
CA CYS A 213 18.17 2.16 -8.90
C CYS A 213 17.09 3.16 -9.33
N LEU A 214 16.53 3.03 -10.53
CA LEU A 214 15.43 3.89 -11.03
C LEU A 214 14.20 3.85 -10.11
N LEU A 215 13.83 2.68 -9.59
CA LEU A 215 12.74 2.53 -8.62
C LEU A 215 13.00 3.32 -7.33
N LEU A 216 14.23 3.26 -6.82
CA LEU A 216 14.63 4.00 -5.63
C LEU A 216 14.70 5.51 -5.88
N VAL A 217 15.20 5.94 -7.05
CA VAL A 217 15.18 7.35 -7.48
C VAL A 217 13.75 7.88 -7.53
N CYS A 218 12.81 7.17 -8.16
CA CYS A 218 11.40 7.57 -8.20
C CYS A 218 10.79 7.63 -6.78
N LYS A 219 11.11 6.66 -5.92
CA LYS A 219 10.68 6.65 -4.50
C LYS A 219 11.25 7.81 -3.70
N ILE A 220 12.50 8.22 -3.95
CA ILE A 220 13.13 9.39 -3.32
C ILE A 220 12.47 10.66 -3.84
N PHE A 221 12.34 10.81 -5.17
CA PHE A 221 11.68 11.96 -5.80
C PHE A 221 10.30 12.21 -5.18
N LEU A 222 9.45 11.18 -5.08
CA LEU A 222 8.14 11.28 -4.43
C LEU A 222 8.24 11.74 -2.96
N SER A 223 9.27 11.29 -2.23
CA SER A 223 9.47 11.66 -0.82
C SER A 223 10.02 13.08 -0.62
N LEU A 224 10.76 13.61 -1.60
CA LEU A 224 11.27 14.99 -1.55
C LEU A 224 10.23 16.02 -2.02
N ASN A 225 9.21 15.58 -2.77
CA ASN A 225 8.14 16.42 -3.29
C ASN A 225 6.78 16.21 -2.57
N CYS A 226 6.69 15.34 -1.54
CA CYS A 226 5.40 15.00 -0.94
C CYS A 226 4.79 16.10 -0.07
N GLN A 227 5.60 16.99 0.51
CA GLN A 227 5.15 18.07 1.39
C GLN A 227 4.81 19.34 0.61
N ASP A 228 5.72 19.76 -0.27
CA ASP A 228 5.63 20.95 -1.13
C ASP A 228 6.42 20.70 -2.43
N LEU A 229 6.28 21.56 -3.44
CA LEU A 229 7.12 21.55 -4.65
C LEU A 229 8.38 22.40 -4.39
N PRO A 230 9.58 21.80 -4.33
CA PRO A 230 10.80 22.56 -4.09
C PRO A 230 11.29 23.27 -5.36
N GLU A 231 11.75 24.52 -5.22
CA GLU A 231 12.35 25.37 -6.28
C GLU A 231 13.25 24.60 -7.26
N PHE A 232 14.14 23.73 -6.77
CA PHE A 232 15.00 22.90 -7.61
C PHE A 232 14.21 21.95 -8.55
N PHE A 233 13.14 21.31 -8.08
CA PHE A 233 12.33 20.41 -8.89
C PHE A 233 11.33 21.17 -9.78
N GLU A 234 10.94 22.39 -9.40
CA GLU A 234 10.19 23.32 -10.27
C GLU A 234 11.05 23.76 -11.46
N ASP A 235 12.27 24.27 -11.21
CA ASP A 235 13.25 24.68 -12.23
C ASP A 235 13.59 23.54 -13.21
N ASN A 236 13.67 22.31 -12.70
CA ASN A 236 14.05 21.11 -13.46
C ASN A 236 12.83 20.24 -13.84
N ILE A 237 11.60 20.76 -13.75
CA ILE A 237 10.38 19.96 -13.95
C ILE A 237 10.35 19.30 -15.34
N ALA A 238 10.80 20.00 -16.39
CA ALA A 238 10.81 19.50 -17.76
C ALA A 238 11.67 18.23 -17.93
N ASP A 239 12.86 18.19 -17.31
CA ASP A 239 13.75 17.03 -17.33
C ASP A 239 13.11 15.83 -16.62
N TRP A 240 12.50 16.06 -15.46
CA TRP A 240 11.83 15.01 -14.69
C TRP A 240 10.60 14.46 -15.41
N MET A 241 9.79 15.32 -16.04
CA MET A 241 8.64 14.87 -16.84
C MET A 241 9.07 14.08 -18.07
N LEU A 242 10.17 14.45 -18.74
CA LEU A 242 10.76 13.65 -19.81
C LEU A 242 11.15 12.25 -19.30
N ILE A 243 11.86 12.17 -18.18
CA ILE A 243 12.28 10.90 -17.55
C ILE A 243 11.07 10.02 -17.25
N PHE A 244 10.04 10.56 -16.59
CA PHE A 244 8.86 9.79 -16.20
C PHE A 244 8.05 9.29 -17.40
N ARG A 245 7.85 10.11 -18.44
CA ARG A 245 7.20 9.67 -19.68
C ARG A 245 8.00 8.57 -20.37
N SER A 246 9.32 8.73 -20.49
CA SER A 246 10.21 7.69 -21.03
C SER A 246 10.15 6.36 -20.27
N LEU A 247 9.95 6.39 -18.94
CA LEU A 247 9.76 5.18 -18.13
C LEU A 247 8.39 4.51 -18.32
N LEU A 248 7.32 5.28 -18.60
CA LEU A 248 6.01 4.72 -18.95
C LEU A 248 6.03 4.10 -20.36
N GLN A 249 6.68 4.77 -21.31
CA GLN A 249 6.75 4.42 -22.73
C GLN A 249 7.78 3.31 -23.08
N LEU A 250 8.38 2.64 -22.09
CA LEU A 250 9.37 1.59 -22.31
C LEU A 250 8.84 0.44 -23.20
N ASP A 251 9.63 0.11 -24.24
CA ASP A 251 9.37 -0.98 -25.18
C ASP A 251 9.14 -2.32 -24.49
N ALA A 252 8.19 -3.11 -25.03
CA ALA A 252 7.88 -4.46 -24.53
C ALA A 252 9.10 -5.41 -24.53
N SER A 253 10.07 -5.19 -25.42
CA SER A 253 11.33 -5.95 -25.45
C SER A 253 12.21 -5.69 -24.21
N VAL A 254 12.29 -4.44 -23.75
CA VAL A 254 13.02 -4.07 -22.52
C VAL A 254 12.33 -4.67 -21.30
N VAL A 255 11.00 -4.59 -21.24
CA VAL A 255 10.20 -5.23 -20.17
C VAL A 255 10.50 -6.73 -20.09
N GLN A 256 10.38 -7.45 -21.20
CA GLN A 256 10.64 -8.90 -21.26
C GLN A 256 12.07 -9.28 -20.88
N LEU A 257 13.08 -8.49 -21.28
CA LEU A 257 14.48 -8.72 -20.93
C LEU A 257 14.73 -8.57 -19.43
N VAL A 258 14.12 -7.55 -18.79
CA VAL A 258 14.26 -7.28 -17.36
C VAL A 258 13.55 -8.34 -16.52
N ASP A 259 12.29 -8.65 -16.84
CA ASP A 259 11.50 -9.67 -16.13
C ASP A 259 12.20 -11.04 -16.17
N SER A 260 12.59 -11.50 -17.36
CA SER A 260 13.28 -12.80 -17.53
C SER A 260 14.59 -12.87 -16.73
N ALA A 261 15.32 -11.76 -16.64
CA ALA A 261 16.56 -11.69 -15.89
C ALA A 261 16.33 -11.60 -14.37
N ALA A 262 15.28 -10.89 -13.94
CA ALA A 262 14.95 -10.73 -12.52
C ALA A 262 14.40 -12.02 -11.92
N GLU A 263 13.55 -12.76 -12.65
CA GLU A 263 13.08 -14.10 -12.27
C GLU A 263 14.27 -15.07 -12.11
N SER A 264 15.20 -15.10 -13.09
CA SER A 264 16.43 -15.90 -13.01
C SER A 264 17.36 -15.55 -11.85
N LEU A 265 17.32 -14.31 -11.32
CA LEU A 265 18.21 -13.85 -10.24
C LEU A 265 17.59 -14.02 -8.85
N THR A 266 16.27 -13.92 -8.74
CA THR A 266 15.54 -13.95 -7.46
C THR A 266 14.95 -15.31 -7.13
N GLY A 267 14.70 -16.16 -8.14
CA GLY A 267 13.94 -17.40 -7.97
C GLY A 267 12.46 -17.17 -7.64
N SER A 268 11.99 -15.92 -7.66
CA SER A 268 10.59 -15.54 -7.51
C SER A 268 9.99 -15.38 -8.90
N GLU A 269 9.08 -16.29 -9.27
CA GLU A 269 8.19 -16.06 -10.41
C GLU A 269 7.42 -14.74 -10.15
N GLY A 270 7.32 -13.85 -11.15
CA GLY A 270 6.55 -12.61 -11.03
C GLY A 270 7.28 -11.37 -10.51
N SER A 271 8.61 -11.28 -10.66
CA SER A 271 9.36 -10.03 -10.37
C SER A 271 9.07 -8.91 -11.40
N ALA A 272 7.90 -8.28 -11.31
CA ALA A 272 7.43 -7.17 -12.14
C ALA A 272 8.17 -5.84 -11.82
N LEU A 273 9.48 -5.81 -12.01
CA LEU A 273 10.35 -4.71 -11.58
C LEU A 273 10.12 -3.45 -12.43
N VAL A 274 9.86 -3.60 -13.73
CA VAL A 274 9.57 -2.47 -14.62
C VAL A 274 8.21 -1.87 -14.26
N GLU A 275 7.22 -2.69 -13.95
CA GLU A 275 5.88 -2.27 -13.54
C GLU A 275 5.87 -1.63 -12.16
N GLN A 276 6.75 -2.04 -11.24
CA GLN A 276 6.97 -1.29 -9.99
C GLN A 276 7.51 0.12 -10.26
N VAL A 277 8.37 0.32 -11.27
CA VAL A 277 8.82 1.66 -11.68
C VAL A 277 7.65 2.45 -12.30
N LYS A 278 6.91 1.86 -13.25
CA LYS A 278 5.75 2.52 -13.87
C LYS A 278 4.65 2.86 -12.84
N SER A 279 4.42 1.99 -11.85
CA SER A 279 3.48 2.20 -10.74
C SER A 279 3.94 3.36 -9.86
N GLN A 280 5.24 3.42 -9.55
CA GLN A 280 5.80 4.52 -8.78
C GLN A 280 5.75 5.86 -9.53
N VAL A 281 5.84 5.85 -10.87
CA VAL A 281 5.59 7.03 -11.71
C VAL A 281 4.12 7.47 -11.64
N CYS A 282 3.16 6.54 -11.65
CA CYS A 282 1.74 6.88 -11.50
C CYS A 282 1.43 7.56 -10.15
N ASP A 283 2.10 7.19 -9.06
CA ASP A 283 1.99 7.91 -7.77
C ASP A 283 2.49 9.35 -7.88
N ILE A 284 3.62 9.56 -8.58
CA ILE A 284 4.24 10.87 -8.77
C ILE A 284 3.35 11.77 -9.62
N THR A 285 2.81 11.25 -10.73
CA THR A 285 1.90 12.02 -11.59
C THR A 285 0.57 12.29 -10.89
N SER A 286 0.09 11.39 -10.02
CA SER A 286 -1.08 11.63 -9.16
C SER A 286 -0.82 12.72 -8.13
N LEU A 287 0.37 12.73 -7.49
CA LEU A 287 0.76 13.80 -6.59
C LEU A 287 0.87 15.15 -7.31
N TYR A 288 1.51 15.19 -8.47
CA TYR A 288 1.70 16.42 -9.24
C TYR A 288 0.37 16.95 -9.80
N ALA A 289 -0.47 16.09 -10.41
CA ALA A 289 -1.82 16.46 -10.84
C ALA A 289 -2.72 16.91 -9.68
N SER A 290 -2.48 16.42 -8.45
CA SER A 290 -3.30 16.77 -7.29
C SER A 290 -2.86 18.02 -6.54
N LYS A 291 -1.55 18.23 -6.35
CA LYS A 291 -0.99 19.34 -5.56
C LYS A 291 -0.36 20.47 -6.38
N TYR A 292 0.33 20.14 -7.48
CA TYR A 292 1.22 21.05 -8.22
C TYR A 292 0.70 21.26 -9.65
N GLU A 293 -0.59 21.53 -9.73
CA GLU A 293 -1.32 21.49 -11.01
C GLU A 293 -0.93 22.64 -11.93
N ALA A 294 -0.65 23.83 -11.40
CA ALA A 294 -0.28 24.99 -12.21
C ALA A 294 1.02 24.76 -12.99
N GLU A 295 1.98 24.07 -12.38
CA GLU A 295 3.29 23.73 -12.94
C GLU A 295 3.21 22.46 -13.80
N PHE A 296 2.35 21.49 -13.43
CA PHE A 296 2.21 20.21 -14.12
C PHE A 296 1.25 20.22 -15.33
N ALA A 297 0.29 21.16 -15.39
CA ALA A 297 -0.73 21.24 -16.44
C ALA A 297 -0.22 21.13 -17.89
N PRO A 298 0.94 21.70 -18.29
CA PRO A 298 1.48 21.55 -19.64
C PRO A 298 1.85 20.10 -20.01
N TYR A 299 2.21 19.28 -19.03
CA TYR A 299 2.68 17.90 -19.22
C TYR A 299 1.56 16.87 -19.07
N LEU A 300 0.53 17.20 -18.29
CA LEU A 300 -0.59 16.32 -17.94
C LEU A 300 -1.23 15.59 -19.14
N PRO A 301 -1.53 16.22 -20.30
CA PRO A 301 -2.14 15.52 -21.43
C PRO A 301 -1.29 14.36 -21.93
N GLY A 302 0.04 14.52 -21.93
CA GLY A 302 0.98 13.48 -22.33
C GLY A 302 0.98 12.29 -21.37
N PHE A 303 0.92 12.54 -20.06
CA PHE A 303 0.80 11.48 -19.06
C PHE A 303 -0.53 10.75 -19.11
N VAL A 304 -1.64 11.46 -19.41
CA VAL A 304 -2.95 10.81 -19.62
C VAL A 304 -2.87 9.84 -20.80
N THR A 305 -2.26 10.22 -21.93
CA THR A 305 -2.05 9.32 -23.07
C THR A 305 -1.14 8.13 -22.72
N ASP A 306 0.00 8.37 -22.06
CA ASP A 306 0.95 7.29 -21.74
C ASP A 306 0.37 6.26 -20.76
N VAL A 307 -0.29 6.71 -19.69
CA VAL A 307 -0.91 5.82 -18.70
C VAL A 307 -2.10 5.07 -19.31
N TRP A 308 -2.83 5.71 -20.21
CA TRP A 308 -3.90 5.07 -20.98
C TRP A 308 -3.40 3.93 -21.88
N GLU A 309 -2.40 4.21 -22.72
CA GLU A 309 -1.83 3.21 -23.63
C GLU A 309 -1.19 2.06 -22.84
N MET A 310 -0.54 2.37 -21.72
CA MET A 310 -0.04 1.36 -20.78
C MET A 310 -1.16 0.48 -20.22
N LEU A 311 -2.26 1.06 -19.72
CA LEU A 311 -3.38 0.30 -19.16
C LEU A 311 -4.01 -0.66 -20.18
N VAL A 312 -4.23 -0.19 -21.42
CA VAL A 312 -4.82 -1.01 -22.50
C VAL A 312 -3.91 -2.19 -22.90
N ASN A 313 -2.60 -2.05 -22.74
CA ASN A 313 -1.61 -3.09 -23.08
C ASN A 313 -1.18 -3.97 -21.89
N THR A 314 -1.64 -3.70 -20.66
CA THR A 314 -1.24 -4.46 -19.46
C THR A 314 -2.17 -5.64 -19.21
N GLY A 315 -1.61 -6.81 -18.87
CA GLY A 315 -2.36 -8.06 -18.72
C GLY A 315 -3.18 -8.20 -17.43
N GLY A 316 -4.00 -9.26 -17.38
CA GLY A 316 -4.81 -9.63 -16.21
C GLY A 316 -4.04 -10.26 -15.03
N GLN A 317 -2.71 -10.42 -15.13
CA GLN A 317 -1.87 -11.15 -14.18
C GLN A 317 -1.70 -10.40 -12.85
N SER A 318 -1.77 -11.09 -11.71
CA SER A 318 -1.70 -10.49 -10.36
C SER A 318 -0.47 -9.62 -10.10
N LYS A 319 0.67 -9.93 -10.72
CA LYS A 319 1.90 -9.13 -10.62
C LYS A 319 1.74 -7.67 -11.10
N PHE A 320 0.67 -7.37 -11.86
CA PHE A 320 0.35 -6.03 -12.34
C PHE A 320 -0.73 -5.29 -11.53
N ASP A 321 -1.26 -5.87 -10.44
CA ASP A 321 -2.38 -5.29 -9.68
C ASP A 321 -2.06 -3.89 -9.13
N MET A 322 -0.87 -3.71 -8.55
CA MET A 322 -0.41 -2.40 -8.06
C MET A 322 -0.25 -1.36 -9.18
N LEU A 323 0.25 -1.76 -10.36
CA LEU A 323 0.40 -0.86 -11.49
C LEU A 323 -0.97 -0.37 -11.97
N ILE A 324 -1.90 -1.31 -12.16
CA ILE A 324 -3.24 -1.00 -12.67
C ILE A 324 -4.05 -0.21 -11.64
N GLY A 325 -3.94 -0.52 -10.35
CA GLY A 325 -4.56 0.24 -9.27
C GLY A 325 -4.13 1.72 -9.30
N ASN A 326 -2.82 1.97 -9.25
CA ASN A 326 -2.28 3.33 -9.18
C ASN A 326 -2.47 4.11 -10.50
N ALA A 327 -2.45 3.42 -11.65
CA ALA A 327 -2.75 4.01 -12.95
C ALA A 327 -4.23 4.41 -13.09
N ILE A 328 -5.16 3.59 -12.59
CA ILE A 328 -6.58 3.92 -12.53
C ILE A 328 -6.83 5.06 -11.52
N GLU A 329 -6.14 5.06 -10.38
CA GLU A 329 -6.22 6.14 -9.39
C GLU A 329 -5.73 7.47 -9.96
N PHE A 330 -4.63 7.47 -10.74
CA PHE A 330 -4.17 8.63 -11.50
C PHE A 330 -5.28 9.18 -12.42
N LEU A 331 -5.83 8.35 -13.32
CA LEU A 331 -6.88 8.79 -14.24
C LEU A 331 -8.12 9.32 -13.48
N SER A 332 -8.52 8.63 -12.40
CA SER A 332 -9.62 9.06 -11.52
C SER A 332 -9.35 10.45 -10.92
N SER A 333 -8.13 10.69 -10.42
CA SER A 333 -7.74 11.97 -9.83
C SER A 333 -7.79 13.15 -10.81
N VAL A 334 -7.53 12.88 -12.10
CA VAL A 334 -7.59 13.87 -13.17
C VAL A 334 -9.03 14.15 -13.60
N ILE A 335 -9.85 13.12 -13.82
CA ILE A 335 -11.26 13.27 -14.26
C ILE A 335 -12.10 13.97 -13.18
N ALA A 336 -11.79 13.72 -11.89
CA ALA A 336 -12.45 14.40 -10.77
C ALA A 336 -12.34 15.94 -10.86
N ARG A 337 -11.28 16.47 -11.48
CA ARG A 337 -11.02 17.91 -11.65
C ARG A 337 -11.72 18.46 -12.90
N PRO A 338 -12.72 19.36 -12.76
CA PRO A 338 -13.51 19.85 -13.90
C PRO A 338 -12.67 20.41 -15.05
N GLN A 339 -11.57 21.09 -14.75
CA GLN A 339 -10.69 21.73 -15.73
C GLN A 339 -9.97 20.75 -16.68
N HIS A 340 -9.77 19.49 -16.29
CA HIS A 340 -9.08 18.48 -17.11
C HIS A 340 -10.03 17.50 -17.81
N ARG A 341 -11.35 17.62 -17.61
CA ARG A 341 -12.36 16.72 -18.20
C ARG A 341 -12.31 16.70 -19.73
N HIS A 342 -11.93 17.80 -20.36
CA HIS A 342 -11.74 17.91 -21.81
C HIS A 342 -10.77 16.86 -22.39
N LEU A 343 -9.85 16.30 -21.60
CA LEU A 343 -8.96 15.21 -22.01
C LEU A 343 -9.67 13.87 -22.23
N PHE A 344 -10.91 13.73 -21.74
CA PHE A 344 -11.71 12.50 -21.76
C PHE A 344 -13.09 12.68 -22.43
N GLU A 345 -13.41 13.88 -22.92
CA GLU A 345 -14.75 14.20 -23.45
C GLU A 345 -15.12 13.49 -24.77
N SER A 346 -14.16 12.94 -25.51
CA SER A 346 -14.46 12.24 -26.76
C SER A 346 -15.24 10.94 -26.52
N PRO A 347 -16.35 10.68 -27.24
CA PRO A 347 -17.15 9.47 -27.08
C PRO A 347 -16.32 8.18 -27.21
N GLU A 348 -15.33 8.17 -28.10
CA GLU A 348 -14.45 7.05 -28.35
C GLU A 348 -13.52 6.77 -27.16
N ALA A 349 -13.05 7.81 -26.46
CA ALA A 349 -12.29 7.66 -25.23
C ALA A 349 -13.19 7.14 -24.11
N LEU A 350 -14.37 7.74 -23.88
CA LEU A 350 -15.31 7.26 -22.86
C LEU A 350 -15.70 5.78 -23.08
N GLN A 351 -16.02 5.40 -24.32
CA GLN A 351 -16.33 4.00 -24.67
C GLN A 351 -15.13 3.08 -24.41
N SER A 352 -13.94 3.43 -24.91
CA SER A 352 -12.74 2.60 -24.73
C SER A 352 -12.31 2.52 -23.26
N LEU A 353 -12.66 3.50 -22.41
CA LEU A 353 -12.37 3.50 -20.98
C LEU A 353 -13.29 2.49 -20.28
N CYS A 354 -14.59 2.54 -20.58
CA CYS A 354 -15.54 1.52 -20.15
C CYS A 354 -15.08 0.11 -20.58
N GLU A 355 -14.82 -0.11 -21.87
CA GLU A 355 -14.56 -1.43 -22.45
C GLU A 355 -13.21 -2.03 -22.07
N LYS A 356 -12.12 -1.26 -22.15
CA LYS A 356 -10.75 -1.80 -22.08
C LYS A 356 -10.08 -1.60 -20.73
N VAL A 357 -10.55 -0.66 -19.91
CA VAL A 357 -9.95 -0.36 -18.60
C VAL A 357 -10.87 -0.80 -17.46
N ILE A 358 -12.15 -0.42 -17.50
CA ILE A 358 -13.08 -0.71 -16.39
C ILE A 358 -13.52 -2.16 -16.39
N LEU A 359 -14.19 -2.62 -17.45
CA LEU A 359 -14.79 -3.97 -17.47
C LEU A 359 -13.76 -5.07 -17.14
N PRO A 360 -12.56 -5.14 -17.73
CA PRO A 360 -11.60 -6.23 -17.43
C PRO A 360 -11.13 -6.26 -15.98
N ASN A 361 -11.20 -5.12 -15.27
CA ASN A 361 -10.76 -4.98 -13.89
C ASN A 361 -11.92 -5.06 -12.87
N MET A 362 -13.17 -5.27 -13.32
CA MET A 362 -14.34 -5.50 -12.46
C MET A 362 -14.78 -6.98 -12.37
N HIS A 363 -14.31 -7.85 -13.27
CA HIS A 363 -14.70 -9.27 -13.30
C HIS A 363 -14.21 -10.04 -12.07
N PHE A 364 -14.96 -11.09 -11.73
CA PHE A 364 -14.56 -12.05 -10.69
C PHE A 364 -13.39 -12.92 -11.19
N ARG A 365 -12.24 -12.87 -10.49
CA ARG A 365 -11.01 -13.59 -10.88
C ARG A 365 -10.84 -14.88 -10.06
N ALA A 366 -10.11 -15.85 -10.61
CA ALA A 366 -9.76 -17.08 -9.91
C ALA A 366 -9.08 -16.83 -8.54
N LEU A 367 -8.21 -15.83 -8.44
CA LEU A 367 -7.58 -15.44 -7.15
C LEU A 367 -8.58 -14.91 -6.13
N ASP A 368 -9.65 -14.27 -6.58
CA ASP A 368 -10.71 -13.79 -5.71
C ASP A 368 -11.62 -14.98 -5.28
N GLU A 369 -11.66 -16.06 -6.07
CA GLU A 369 -12.37 -17.33 -5.78
C GLU A 369 -11.57 -18.19 -4.79
N GLU A 370 -10.25 -18.29 -4.99
CA GLU A 370 -9.30 -18.87 -4.04
C GLU A 370 -9.40 -18.16 -2.69
N LEU A 371 -9.36 -16.81 -2.65
CA LEU A 371 -9.50 -16.08 -1.39
C LEU A 371 -10.88 -16.27 -0.74
N PHE A 372 -11.96 -16.30 -1.54
CA PHE A 372 -13.32 -16.57 -1.05
C PHE A 372 -13.46 -17.96 -0.42
N ALA A 373 -12.75 -18.97 -0.95
CA ALA A 373 -12.81 -20.35 -0.48
C ALA A 373 -11.85 -20.63 0.69
N ASP A 374 -10.59 -20.17 0.58
CA ASP A 374 -9.50 -20.55 1.48
C ASP A 374 -9.27 -19.54 2.62
N ASN A 375 -9.63 -18.26 2.44
CA ASN A 375 -9.56 -17.24 3.50
C ASN A 375 -10.77 -16.28 3.49
N PRO A 376 -11.97 -16.80 3.82
CA PRO A 376 -13.22 -16.04 3.72
C PRO A 376 -13.28 -14.83 4.66
N GLU A 377 -12.56 -14.83 5.79
CA GLU A 377 -12.47 -13.68 6.69
C GLU A 377 -11.71 -12.52 6.03
N GLU A 378 -10.57 -12.81 5.38
CA GLU A 378 -9.82 -11.78 4.66
C GLU A 378 -10.61 -11.26 3.45
N TYR A 379 -11.27 -12.14 2.69
CA TYR A 379 -12.21 -11.73 1.63
C TYR A 379 -13.28 -10.76 2.17
N LEU A 380 -13.94 -11.11 3.27
CA LEU A 380 -14.94 -10.27 3.92
C LEU A 380 -14.34 -8.96 4.44
N ARG A 381 -13.14 -8.93 5.02
CA ARG A 381 -12.50 -7.70 5.49
C ARG A 381 -12.18 -6.76 4.32
N LEU A 382 -11.57 -7.29 3.25
CA LEU A 382 -11.20 -6.51 2.07
C LEU A 382 -12.43 -5.86 1.42
N ASP A 383 -13.51 -6.61 1.27
CA ASP A 383 -14.75 -6.11 0.68
C ASP A 383 -15.61 -5.30 1.68
N LEU A 384 -16.01 -5.89 2.82
CA LEU A 384 -16.93 -5.28 3.78
C LEU A 384 -16.33 -4.20 4.69
N GLU A 385 -15.01 -4.07 4.80
CA GLU A 385 -14.39 -2.97 5.56
C GLU A 385 -13.70 -1.95 4.64
N GLY A 386 -13.27 -2.36 3.45
CA GLY A 386 -12.58 -1.48 2.51
C GLY A 386 -11.21 -1.06 3.04
N SER A 387 -10.49 -1.99 3.69
CA SER A 387 -9.14 -1.75 4.23
C SER A 387 -8.10 -1.52 3.14
N ASP A 388 -8.25 -2.17 1.98
CA ASP A 388 -7.26 -2.11 0.91
C ASP A 388 -7.60 -1.04 -0.13
N ILE A 389 -6.74 -0.02 -0.19
CA ILE A 389 -6.89 1.14 -1.07
C ILE A 389 -6.59 0.76 -2.55
N HIS A 390 -5.94 -0.37 -2.81
CA HIS A 390 -5.30 -0.67 -4.10
C HIS A 390 -5.79 -1.95 -4.84
N THR A 391 -6.95 -2.53 -4.50
CA THR A 391 -7.47 -3.66 -5.31
C THR A 391 -8.00 -3.18 -6.66
N ARG A 392 -7.76 -3.94 -7.75
CA ARG A 392 -8.20 -3.56 -9.10
C ARG A 392 -9.69 -3.24 -9.19
N ARG A 393 -10.54 -4.09 -8.57
CA ARG A 393 -11.99 -3.89 -8.58
C ARG A 393 -12.38 -2.58 -7.90
N ARG A 394 -11.78 -2.25 -6.74
CA ARG A 394 -12.03 -0.99 -6.04
C ARG A 394 -11.61 0.21 -6.89
N SER A 395 -10.42 0.17 -7.48
CA SER A 395 -9.92 1.23 -8.36
C SER A 395 -10.87 1.43 -9.56
N ALA A 396 -11.31 0.35 -10.21
CA ALA A 396 -12.27 0.40 -11.31
C ALA A 396 -13.65 0.95 -10.89
N CYS A 397 -14.17 0.54 -9.72
CA CYS A 397 -15.42 1.07 -9.17
C CYS A 397 -15.34 2.57 -8.86
N ASN A 398 -14.20 3.04 -8.34
CA ASN A 398 -13.95 4.46 -8.11
C ASN A 398 -13.91 5.25 -9.44
N LEU A 399 -13.28 4.67 -10.48
CA LEU A 399 -13.25 5.27 -11.81
C LEU A 399 -14.65 5.35 -12.45
N VAL A 400 -15.49 4.31 -12.30
CA VAL A 400 -16.93 4.34 -12.68
C VAL A 400 -17.63 5.52 -12.00
N HIS A 401 -17.48 5.64 -10.68
CA HIS A 401 -18.13 6.69 -9.90
C HIS A 401 -17.74 8.09 -10.39
N VAL A 402 -16.42 8.36 -10.51
CA VAL A 402 -15.90 9.64 -10.98
C VAL A 402 -16.33 9.96 -12.41
N LEU A 403 -16.40 8.97 -13.31
CA LEU A 403 -16.90 9.16 -14.67
C LEU A 403 -18.40 9.44 -14.73
N CYS A 404 -19.21 8.79 -13.89
CA CYS A 404 -20.63 9.09 -13.79
C CYS A 404 -20.88 10.51 -13.25
N GLU A 405 -20.07 11.00 -12.31
CA GLU A 405 -20.12 12.39 -11.84
C GLU A 405 -19.61 13.41 -12.88
N ALA A 406 -18.68 13.01 -13.75
CA ALA A 406 -18.11 13.88 -14.78
C ALA A 406 -18.94 13.95 -16.06
N PHE A 407 -19.52 12.83 -16.49
CA PHE A 407 -20.05 12.62 -17.85
C PHE A 407 -21.34 11.77 -17.84
N GLU A 408 -22.24 12.01 -16.89
CA GLU A 408 -23.40 11.16 -16.56
C GLU A 408 -24.15 10.60 -17.79
N GLY A 409 -24.47 11.43 -18.80
CA GLY A 409 -25.22 10.99 -19.98
C GLY A 409 -24.54 9.88 -20.81
N PRO A 410 -23.42 10.16 -21.51
CA PRO A 410 -22.73 9.16 -22.33
C PRO A 410 -22.23 7.95 -21.54
N VAL A 411 -21.72 8.16 -20.33
CA VAL A 411 -21.15 7.09 -19.50
C VAL A 411 -22.23 6.13 -18.97
N VAL A 412 -23.37 6.65 -18.49
CA VAL A 412 -24.49 5.79 -18.06
C VAL A 412 -25.11 5.06 -19.25
N ALA A 413 -25.16 5.67 -20.45
CA ALA A 413 -25.60 4.98 -21.66
C ALA A 413 -24.69 3.80 -22.01
N ASN A 414 -23.37 4.02 -22.05
CA ASN A 414 -22.37 2.97 -22.28
C ASN A 414 -22.51 1.83 -21.27
N PHE A 415 -22.48 2.13 -19.96
CA PHE A 415 -22.63 1.11 -18.92
C PHE A 415 -23.99 0.39 -18.99
N SER A 416 -25.08 1.07 -19.32
CA SER A 416 -26.39 0.43 -19.51
C SER A 416 -26.37 -0.63 -20.61
N THR A 417 -25.67 -0.38 -21.72
CA THR A 417 -25.49 -1.36 -22.80
C THR A 417 -24.67 -2.58 -22.33
N TYR A 418 -23.57 -2.39 -21.59
CA TYR A 418 -22.80 -3.51 -21.06
C TYR A 418 -23.55 -4.30 -19.98
N ILE A 419 -24.29 -3.64 -19.10
CA ILE A 419 -25.16 -4.29 -18.11
C ILE A 419 -26.21 -5.17 -18.82
N GLN A 420 -26.85 -4.66 -19.87
CA GLN A 420 -27.80 -5.44 -20.68
C GLN A 420 -27.13 -6.64 -21.35
N HIS A 421 -25.92 -6.48 -21.89
CA HIS A 421 -25.16 -7.58 -22.50
C HIS A 421 -24.82 -8.67 -21.47
N LEU A 422 -24.23 -8.31 -20.33
CA LEU A 422 -23.81 -9.23 -19.28
C LEU A 422 -25.00 -9.98 -18.64
N LEU A 423 -26.14 -9.30 -18.45
CA LEU A 423 -27.37 -9.93 -17.97
C LEU A 423 -28.02 -10.84 -19.02
N ALA A 424 -27.92 -10.49 -20.31
CA ALA A 424 -28.38 -11.35 -21.40
C ALA A 424 -27.50 -12.61 -21.55
N GLU A 425 -26.18 -12.48 -21.39
CA GLU A 425 -25.25 -13.61 -21.34
C GLU A 425 -25.63 -14.58 -20.22
N TYR A 426 -25.83 -14.07 -18.99
CA TYR A 426 -26.31 -14.89 -17.88
C TYR A 426 -27.68 -15.54 -18.14
N ALA A 427 -28.64 -14.80 -18.70
CA ALA A 427 -29.97 -15.31 -19.00
C ALA A 427 -29.99 -16.40 -20.10
N ASN A 428 -29.01 -16.36 -21.01
CA ASN A 428 -28.85 -17.33 -22.09
C ASN A 428 -28.02 -18.58 -21.69
N SER A 429 -27.47 -18.62 -20.47
CA SER A 429 -26.72 -19.76 -19.90
C SER A 429 -27.58 -20.52 -18.88
N PRO A 430 -28.41 -21.50 -19.30
CA PRO A 430 -29.37 -22.19 -18.43
C PRO A 430 -28.74 -23.13 -17.39
N ASP A 431 -27.43 -23.39 -17.50
CA ASP A 431 -26.59 -24.10 -16.55
C ASP A 431 -26.10 -23.20 -15.39
N GLY A 432 -26.27 -21.87 -15.51
CA GLY A 432 -25.81 -20.89 -14.52
C GLY A 432 -24.31 -20.63 -14.55
N SER A 433 -23.56 -21.13 -15.54
CA SER A 433 -22.10 -21.00 -15.64
C SER A 433 -21.64 -19.55 -15.81
N ALA A 434 -22.41 -18.72 -16.52
CA ALA A 434 -22.16 -17.30 -16.72
C ALA A 434 -22.49 -16.41 -15.49
N TRP A 435 -22.44 -16.98 -14.27
CA TRP A 435 -22.61 -16.19 -13.03
C TRP A 435 -21.59 -15.05 -12.86
N PRO A 436 -20.32 -15.11 -13.37
CA PRO A 436 -19.39 -13.98 -13.24
C PRO A 436 -19.85 -12.75 -14.04
N SER A 437 -20.54 -12.94 -15.17
CA SER A 437 -21.14 -11.83 -15.94
C SER A 437 -22.25 -11.15 -15.14
N LYS A 438 -23.04 -11.92 -14.38
CA LYS A 438 -24.05 -11.37 -13.46
C LYS A 438 -23.43 -10.61 -12.29
N ASP A 439 -22.36 -11.13 -11.68
CA ASP A 439 -21.58 -10.46 -10.62
C ASP A 439 -21.04 -9.11 -11.12
N ALA A 440 -20.33 -9.11 -12.26
CA ALA A 440 -19.81 -7.91 -12.89
C ALA A 440 -20.92 -6.88 -13.23
N ALA A 441 -22.08 -7.35 -13.72
CA ALA A 441 -23.22 -6.48 -13.99
C ALA A 441 -23.81 -5.85 -12.72
N LEU A 442 -23.94 -6.62 -11.63
CA LEU A 442 -24.45 -6.13 -10.35
C LEU A 442 -23.46 -5.16 -9.69
N LEU A 443 -22.15 -5.45 -9.75
CA LEU A 443 -21.10 -4.54 -9.28
C LEU A 443 -21.15 -3.22 -10.06
N LEU A 444 -21.27 -3.28 -11.39
CA LEU A 444 -21.37 -2.09 -12.23
C LEU A 444 -22.64 -1.27 -11.98
N VAL A 445 -23.82 -1.90 -11.87
CA VAL A 445 -25.05 -1.21 -11.45
C VAL A 445 -24.86 -0.53 -10.09
N THR A 446 -24.20 -1.21 -9.16
CA THR A 446 -23.94 -0.65 -7.82
C THR A 446 -23.04 0.59 -7.92
N SER A 447 -21.91 0.50 -8.61
CA SER A 447 -20.97 1.61 -8.80
C SER A 447 -21.58 2.81 -9.53
N VAL A 448 -22.47 2.59 -10.51
CA VAL A 448 -23.16 3.66 -11.25
C VAL A 448 -24.21 4.38 -10.39
N ALA A 449 -24.98 3.65 -9.58
CA ALA A 449 -26.06 4.23 -8.78
C ALA A 449 -25.61 4.74 -7.40
N ALA A 450 -24.40 4.38 -6.93
CA ALA A 450 -23.80 4.84 -5.69
C ALA A 450 -23.29 6.29 -5.79
N ARG A 451 -24.20 7.27 -5.76
CA ARG A 451 -23.85 8.70 -5.68
C ARG A 451 -23.26 9.06 -4.30
N GLY A 452 -21.93 9.04 -4.19
CA GLY A 452 -21.17 9.66 -3.11
C GLY A 452 -20.77 8.75 -1.93
N LYS A 453 -20.84 7.42 -2.07
CA LYS A 453 -20.28 6.44 -1.11
C LYS A 453 -19.72 5.22 -1.83
N THR A 454 -18.51 4.80 -1.49
CA THR A 454 -17.84 3.61 -2.04
C THR A 454 -18.42 2.32 -1.44
N GLU A 455 -18.69 1.32 -2.28
CA GLU A 455 -19.53 0.15 -1.95
C GLU A 455 -18.95 -1.21 -2.44
N LYS A 456 -19.63 -2.32 -2.11
CA LYS A 456 -19.07 -3.62 -1.63
C LYS A 456 -19.38 -4.83 -2.57
N ALA A 457 -19.69 -6.07 -2.10
CA ALA A 457 -20.17 -7.23 -2.91
C ALA A 457 -21.37 -8.03 -2.30
N ASP A 458 -22.23 -8.78 -3.00
CA ASP A 458 -22.75 -8.59 -4.38
C ASP A 458 -24.31 -8.51 -4.44
N CYS A 459 -25.09 -9.60 -4.59
CA CYS A 459 -26.58 -9.56 -4.52
C CYS A 459 -27.10 -9.06 -3.15
N MET A 460 -26.54 -9.60 -2.06
CA MET A 460 -26.84 -9.14 -0.70
C MET A 460 -26.28 -7.73 -0.45
N ARG A 461 -25.18 -7.31 -1.11
CA ARG A 461 -24.82 -5.89 -1.18
C ARG A 461 -25.90 -5.09 -1.86
N TYR A 462 -26.40 -5.48 -3.03
CA TYR A 462 -27.38 -4.66 -3.74
C TYR A 462 -28.59 -4.36 -2.82
N ALA A 463 -29.04 -5.38 -2.08
CA ALA A 463 -30.00 -5.21 -0.99
C ALA A 463 -29.48 -4.31 0.15
N ILE A 464 -28.27 -4.50 0.68
CA ILE A 464 -27.65 -3.62 1.70
C ILE A 464 -27.57 -2.18 1.20
N THR A 465 -26.82 -1.88 0.13
CA THR A 465 -26.67 -0.57 -0.51
C THR A 465 -28.03 0.08 -0.72
N PHE A 466 -28.88 -0.51 -1.58
CA PHE A 466 -30.07 0.16 -2.10
C PHE A 466 -31.29 0.00 -1.19
N ARG A 467 -31.14 -0.51 0.04
CA ARG A 467 -32.22 -0.66 1.03
C ARG A 467 -33.10 0.59 1.17
N GLY A 468 -32.53 1.80 1.05
CA GLY A 468 -33.28 3.06 1.10
C GLY A 468 -34.14 3.38 -0.14
N LEU A 469 -33.92 2.69 -1.26
CA LEU A 469 -34.67 2.80 -2.52
C LEU A 469 -35.63 1.62 -2.75
N LEU A 470 -35.47 0.51 -2.02
CA LEU A 470 -36.32 -0.67 -2.17
C LEU A 470 -37.71 -0.48 -1.53
N PRO A 471 -38.78 -1.02 -2.13
CA PRO A 471 -40.11 -1.04 -1.51
C PRO A 471 -40.10 -1.79 -0.17
N LEU A 472 -40.93 -1.32 0.79
CA LEU A 472 -41.06 -1.97 2.11
C LEU A 472 -41.43 -3.45 2.00
N THR A 473 -42.23 -3.84 1.00
CA THR A 473 -42.58 -5.25 0.73
C THR A 473 -41.33 -6.08 0.45
N THR A 474 -40.44 -5.60 -0.41
CA THR A 474 -39.17 -6.26 -0.75
C THR A 474 -38.21 -6.30 0.45
N LEU A 475 -38.16 -5.26 1.27
CA LEU A 475 -37.38 -5.26 2.51
C LEU A 475 -37.89 -6.31 3.51
N VAL A 476 -39.21 -6.48 3.61
CA VAL A 476 -39.87 -7.49 4.45
C VAL A 476 -39.71 -8.90 3.87
N GLU A 477 -39.68 -9.07 2.54
CA GLU A 477 -39.34 -10.35 1.92
C GLU A 477 -37.88 -10.73 2.23
N LEU A 478 -36.94 -9.80 2.08
CA LEU A 478 -35.51 -10.02 2.32
C LEU A 478 -35.20 -10.41 3.77
N ILE A 479 -35.77 -9.72 4.77
CA ILE A 479 -35.56 -10.07 6.18
C ILE A 479 -36.12 -11.45 6.52
N ASN A 480 -37.23 -11.87 5.87
CA ASN A 480 -37.84 -13.19 6.07
C ASN A 480 -37.14 -14.32 5.29
N LEU A 481 -36.34 -14.00 4.27
CA LEU A 481 -35.52 -14.95 3.53
C LEU A 481 -34.15 -15.14 4.21
N SER A 482 -33.68 -14.15 4.97
CA SER A 482 -32.38 -14.19 5.66
C SER A 482 -32.15 -15.38 6.61
N PRO A 483 -33.13 -15.94 7.37
CA PRO A 483 -32.90 -17.14 8.16
C PRO A 483 -32.45 -18.37 7.36
N GLN A 484 -32.82 -18.45 6.07
CA GLN A 484 -32.37 -19.52 5.18
C GLN A 484 -30.92 -19.27 4.74
N LEU A 485 -30.56 -18.03 4.43
CA LEU A 485 -29.21 -17.64 4.02
C LEU A 485 -28.20 -17.79 5.16
N LEU A 486 -28.62 -17.60 6.42
CA LEU A 486 -27.80 -17.88 7.61
C LEU A 486 -27.46 -19.38 7.77
N THR A 487 -28.16 -20.30 7.09
CA THR A 487 -27.81 -21.74 7.09
C THR A 487 -26.78 -22.14 6.04
N ALA A 488 -26.27 -21.19 5.25
CA ALA A 488 -25.25 -21.46 4.25
C ALA A 488 -23.94 -21.94 4.91
N THR A 489 -23.38 -23.03 4.37
CA THR A 489 -22.11 -23.59 4.83
C THR A 489 -20.90 -22.74 4.44
N ALA A 490 -21.04 -21.84 3.47
CA ALA A 490 -20.00 -20.90 3.07
C ALA A 490 -19.93 -19.69 4.03
N PRO A 491 -18.81 -19.44 4.74
CA PRO A 491 -18.71 -18.37 5.73
C PRO A 491 -19.05 -16.98 5.18
N VAL A 492 -18.63 -16.69 3.95
CA VAL A 492 -18.93 -15.43 3.27
C VAL A 492 -20.44 -15.19 3.15
N VAL A 493 -21.23 -16.22 2.79
CA VAL A 493 -22.66 -16.10 2.52
C VAL A 493 -23.45 -15.77 3.79
N HIS A 494 -23.23 -16.51 4.88
CA HIS A 494 -23.95 -16.23 6.13
C HIS A 494 -23.47 -14.92 6.78
N SER A 495 -22.22 -14.50 6.54
CA SER A 495 -21.71 -13.19 6.99
C SER A 495 -22.39 -12.02 6.28
N TYR A 496 -22.60 -12.13 4.97
CA TYR A 496 -23.39 -11.16 4.21
C TYR A 496 -24.86 -11.13 4.64
N ALA A 497 -25.44 -12.30 4.98
CA ALA A 497 -26.80 -12.36 5.52
C ALA A 497 -26.89 -11.63 6.87
N ALA A 498 -25.95 -11.86 7.79
CA ALA A 498 -25.85 -11.14 9.07
C ALA A 498 -25.66 -9.62 8.87
N ALA A 499 -24.79 -9.21 7.93
CA ALA A 499 -24.59 -7.81 7.57
C ALA A 499 -25.83 -7.16 6.95
N LEU A 500 -26.63 -7.92 6.17
CA LEU A 500 -27.91 -7.47 5.64
C LEU A 500 -28.93 -7.25 6.76
N ILE A 501 -29.06 -8.20 7.69
CA ILE A 501 -29.92 -8.07 8.88
C ILE A 501 -29.55 -6.82 9.71
N ASP A 502 -28.28 -6.63 10.05
CA ASP A 502 -27.77 -5.45 10.77
C ASP A 502 -28.17 -4.11 10.12
N LYS A 503 -28.21 -4.09 8.78
CA LYS A 503 -28.48 -2.88 7.98
C LYS A 503 -29.97 -2.66 7.72
N LEU A 504 -30.77 -3.72 7.61
CA LEU A 504 -32.23 -3.68 7.48
C LEU A 504 -32.89 -3.29 8.81
N LEU A 505 -32.52 -3.95 9.91
CA LEU A 505 -33.06 -3.62 11.24
C LEU A 505 -32.67 -2.20 11.66
N ALA A 506 -31.48 -1.70 11.28
CA ALA A 506 -31.08 -0.33 11.56
C ALA A 506 -31.86 0.77 10.78
N MET A 507 -32.76 0.41 9.85
CA MET A 507 -33.55 1.39 9.10
C MET A 507 -34.66 2.00 9.96
N LYS A 508 -34.86 3.32 9.82
CA LYS A 508 -35.87 4.10 10.53
C LYS A 508 -36.84 4.77 9.56
N ARG A 509 -38.05 5.07 10.01
CA ARG A 509 -39.04 5.78 9.18
C ARG A 509 -38.59 7.22 8.90
N PRO A 510 -38.82 7.76 7.68
CA PRO A 510 -38.51 9.15 7.37
C PRO A 510 -39.22 10.11 8.34
N GLY A 511 -38.46 11.00 8.99
CA GLY A 511 -38.98 12.01 9.92
C GLY A 511 -39.05 11.60 11.39
N THR A 512 -38.74 10.36 11.76
CA THR A 512 -38.70 9.92 13.18
C THR A 512 -37.35 9.33 13.56
N LEU A 513 -36.78 9.79 14.68
CA LEU A 513 -35.47 9.33 15.18
C LEU A 513 -35.51 7.98 15.92
N ALA A 514 -36.70 7.47 16.26
CA ALA A 514 -36.89 6.28 17.08
C ALA A 514 -37.58 5.11 16.37
N ASP A 515 -38.54 5.37 15.48
CA ASP A 515 -39.39 4.30 14.93
C ASP A 515 -38.66 3.46 13.87
N PRO A 516 -38.58 2.13 14.03
CA PRO A 516 -37.98 1.25 13.03
C PRO A 516 -38.87 1.18 11.78
N LEU A 517 -38.22 1.00 10.63
CA LEU A 517 -38.91 0.88 9.34
C LEU A 517 -39.64 -0.47 9.22
N ILE A 518 -38.95 -1.55 9.62
CA ILE A 518 -39.50 -2.90 9.74
C ILE A 518 -39.92 -3.12 11.20
N THR A 519 -41.16 -3.54 11.45
CA THR A 519 -41.64 -3.86 12.81
C THR A 519 -41.57 -5.36 13.08
N LYS A 520 -41.54 -5.75 14.37
CA LYS A 520 -41.49 -7.16 14.80
C LYS A 520 -42.58 -8.02 14.15
N ASP A 521 -43.79 -7.47 13.99
CA ASP A 521 -44.95 -8.19 13.41
C ASP A 521 -44.80 -8.48 11.90
N GLN A 522 -43.79 -7.91 11.24
CA GLN A 522 -43.45 -8.17 9.84
C GLN A 522 -42.36 -9.24 9.67
N ILE A 523 -41.72 -9.66 10.78
CA ILE A 523 -40.75 -10.76 10.82
C ILE A 523 -41.52 -12.04 11.17
N ALA A 524 -41.53 -13.02 10.26
CA ALA A 524 -42.35 -14.21 10.33
C ALA A 524 -41.97 -15.14 11.49
N ASP A 525 -40.67 -15.26 11.78
CA ASP A 525 -40.15 -16.00 12.93
C ASP A 525 -38.88 -15.32 13.50
N PRO A 526 -39.03 -14.38 14.45
CA PRO A 526 -37.90 -13.71 15.09
C PRO A 526 -37.03 -14.65 15.95
N GLN A 527 -37.62 -15.71 16.54
CA GLN A 527 -36.83 -16.62 17.36
C GLN A 527 -35.89 -17.46 16.49
N LEU A 528 -36.39 -17.95 15.35
CA LEU A 528 -35.57 -18.62 14.36
C LEU A 528 -34.45 -17.71 13.81
N LEU A 529 -34.68 -16.40 13.66
CA LEU A 529 -33.64 -15.47 13.21
C LEU A 529 -32.48 -15.39 14.23
N ILE A 530 -32.81 -15.20 15.51
CA ILE A 530 -31.85 -15.17 16.62
C ILE A 530 -31.11 -16.52 16.76
N ASP A 531 -31.84 -17.63 16.78
CA ASP A 531 -31.26 -18.97 16.91
C ASP A 531 -30.28 -19.30 15.76
N ARG A 532 -30.53 -18.76 14.56
CA ARG A 532 -29.66 -18.91 13.38
C ARG A 532 -28.45 -17.99 13.40
N LEU A 533 -28.55 -16.78 13.95
CA LEU A 533 -27.39 -15.90 14.18
C LEU A 533 -26.43 -16.54 15.19
N LEU A 534 -26.95 -16.95 16.35
CA LEU A 534 -26.17 -17.61 17.41
C LEU A 534 -25.50 -18.90 16.93
N ALA A 535 -26.16 -19.65 16.05
CA ALA A 535 -25.60 -20.87 15.46
C ALA A 535 -24.35 -20.62 14.59
N ILE A 536 -24.17 -19.42 14.01
CA ILE A 536 -22.98 -19.08 13.21
C ILE A 536 -21.74 -18.95 14.08
N LEU A 537 -21.87 -18.43 15.32
CA LEU A 537 -20.76 -18.33 16.27
C LEU A 537 -20.22 -19.70 16.71
N LEU A 538 -20.93 -20.79 16.38
CA LEU A 538 -20.52 -22.18 16.62
C LEU A 538 -19.89 -22.86 15.39
N ILE A 539 -19.85 -22.18 14.23
CA ILE A 539 -19.25 -22.69 13.01
C ILE A 539 -17.73 -22.42 13.05
N PRO A 540 -16.87 -23.45 12.84
CA PRO A 540 -15.44 -23.25 12.63
C PRO A 540 -15.20 -22.25 11.50
N ASP A 541 -14.18 -21.40 11.64
CA ASP A 541 -13.88 -20.31 10.69
C ASP A 541 -14.94 -19.18 10.66
N SER A 542 -15.82 -19.11 11.67
CA SER A 542 -16.81 -18.01 11.85
C SER A 542 -17.05 -17.60 13.31
N THR A 543 -16.23 -18.10 14.23
CA THR A 543 -16.33 -17.85 15.68
C THR A 543 -16.08 -16.39 16.09
N GLU A 544 -15.32 -15.62 15.30
CA GLU A 544 -14.99 -14.21 15.56
C GLU A 544 -15.79 -13.24 14.65
N ASN A 545 -16.90 -13.69 14.06
CA ASN A 545 -17.65 -12.95 13.05
C ASN A 545 -18.33 -11.67 13.61
N VAL A 546 -17.66 -10.53 13.44
CA VAL A 546 -18.08 -9.20 13.91
C VAL A 546 -19.45 -8.78 13.36
N TYR A 547 -19.87 -9.30 12.19
CA TYR A 547 -21.17 -8.98 11.59
C TYR A 547 -22.34 -9.66 12.30
N VAL A 548 -22.14 -10.87 12.82
CA VAL A 548 -23.15 -11.63 13.59
C VAL A 548 -23.42 -10.93 14.92
N VAL A 549 -22.35 -10.63 15.69
CA VAL A 549 -22.45 -9.94 17.00
C VAL A 549 -23.16 -8.58 16.89
N ARG A 550 -22.96 -7.85 15.78
CA ARG A 550 -23.64 -6.58 15.49
C ARG A 550 -25.13 -6.77 15.15
N GLY A 551 -25.47 -7.81 14.39
CA GLY A 551 -26.85 -8.18 14.08
C GLY A 551 -27.64 -8.54 15.34
N GLU A 552 -27.11 -9.46 16.16
CA GLU A 552 -27.69 -9.89 17.43
C GLU A 552 -27.96 -8.73 18.38
N SER A 553 -26.99 -7.82 18.55
CA SER A 553 -27.11 -6.66 19.44
C SER A 553 -28.32 -5.79 19.09
N LYS A 554 -28.59 -5.58 17.79
CA LYS A 554 -29.68 -4.72 17.31
C LYS A 554 -31.04 -5.39 17.27
N GLU A 555 -31.11 -6.67 16.93
CA GLU A 555 -32.37 -7.40 17.06
C GLU A 555 -32.78 -7.47 18.54
N THR A 556 -31.81 -7.77 19.42
CA THR A 556 -32.00 -7.73 20.88
C THR A 556 -32.46 -6.34 21.33
N GLU A 557 -31.90 -5.25 20.80
CA GLU A 557 -32.33 -3.87 21.12
C GLU A 557 -33.78 -3.58 20.68
N GLN A 558 -34.19 -3.99 19.47
CA GLN A 558 -35.56 -3.82 18.97
C GLN A 558 -36.58 -4.67 19.74
N VAL A 559 -36.24 -5.94 20.01
CA VAL A 559 -37.06 -6.84 20.83
C VAL A 559 -37.13 -6.37 22.28
N SER A 560 -36.05 -5.79 22.83
CA SER A 560 -35.95 -5.30 24.21
C SER A 560 -36.77 -4.05 24.53
N THR A 561 -37.47 -3.47 23.55
CA THR A 561 -38.54 -2.49 23.82
C THR A 561 -39.59 -3.02 24.80
N ARG A 562 -39.67 -4.35 25.02
CA ARG A 562 -40.14 -4.94 26.29
C ARG A 562 -39.26 -6.13 26.74
N ARG A 563 -38.33 -5.87 27.67
CA ARG A 563 -37.67 -6.81 28.61
C ARG A 563 -37.56 -8.28 28.15
N PHE A 564 -36.32 -8.74 27.94
CA PHE A 564 -35.85 -9.94 28.65
C PHE A 564 -34.36 -9.81 28.99
N THR A 565 -34.07 -9.80 30.29
CA THR A 565 -32.77 -10.20 30.83
C THR A 565 -32.77 -11.72 30.89
N ILE A 566 -31.69 -12.39 30.48
CA ILE A 566 -31.11 -13.59 31.12
C ILE A 566 -29.81 -13.99 30.39
N LEU A 567 -28.75 -14.10 31.20
CA LEU A 567 -27.50 -14.89 31.08
C LEU A 567 -26.81 -15.00 29.71
#